data_AF-A0A923V4Y9-F1
#
_entry.id   AF-A0A923V4Y9-F1
#
_cell.length_a   1.000
_cell.length_b   1.000
_cell.length_c   1.000
_cell.angle_alpha   90.00
_cell.angle_beta   90.00
_cell.angle_gamma   90.00
#
_symmetry.space_group_name_H-M   'P 1'
#
loop_
_entity.id
_entity.type
_entity.pdbx_description
1 polymer ?
#
loop_
_entity_poly.entity_id
_entity_poly.type
_entity_poly.pdbx_seq_one_letter_code
_entity_poly.pdbx_strand_id
1 'polypeptide(L)' 'MEKERGTIKEEICYHCGEDLPKITYQSEDKSFCCAGCLGVFKILSENNLCNYYAYNSA' A
#
# COMPACT_ATOMS: atom_id res chain seq x y z
N MET A 1 30.32 -17.96 1.52
CA MET A 1 28.89 -17.90 1.85
C MET A 1 28.50 -16.45 1.85
N GLU A 2 27.81 -16.05 0.78
CA GLU A 2 27.76 -14.69 0.27
C GLU A 2 26.88 -13.81 1.15
N LYS A 3 27.47 -12.71 1.63
CA LYS A 3 26.77 -11.51 2.11
C LYS A 3 25.92 -11.04 0.92
N GLU A 4 24.69 -10.60 1.07
CA GLU A 4 24.36 -9.20 1.29
C GLU A 4 22.84 -9.11 1.58
N ARG A 5 22.49 -8.70 2.80
CA ARG A 5 21.11 -8.33 3.16
C ARG A 5 20.80 -7.03 2.44
N GLY A 6 20.04 -7.14 1.35
CA GLY A 6 19.51 -5.99 0.63
C GLY A 6 18.86 -5.00 1.59
N THR A 7 19.22 -3.73 1.42
CA THR A 7 18.62 -2.56 2.06
C THR A 7 17.10 -2.67 2.03
N ILE A 8 16.51 -3.05 3.16
CA ILE A 8 15.10 -2.82 3.45
C ILE A 8 14.95 -1.31 3.60
N LYS A 9 14.59 -0.63 2.50
CA LYS A 9 13.88 0.63 2.65
C LYS A 9 12.63 0.28 3.45
N GLU A 10 12.41 0.96 4.56
CA GLU A 10 11.17 0.90 5.34
C GLU A 10 10.05 1.46 4.47
N GLU A 11 9.65 0.69 3.46
CA GLU A 11 8.46 0.97 2.70
C GLU A 11 7.28 0.59 3.58
N ILE A 12 6.40 1.55 3.77
CA ILE A 12 5.25 1.45 4.66
C ILE A 12 4.02 1.26 3.77
N CYS A 13 3.09 0.41 4.20
CA CYS A 13 1.84 0.19 3.49
C CYS A 13 1.05 1.49 3.40
N TYR A 14 0.69 1.89 2.18
CA TYR A 14 -0.10 3.09 1.93
C TYR A 14 -1.49 3.05 2.57
N HIS A 15 -2.03 1.86 2.82
CA HIS A 15 -3.38 1.69 3.35
C HIS A 15 -3.45 1.70 4.88
N CYS A 16 -2.57 0.96 5.56
CA CYS A 16 -2.61 0.78 7.00
C CYS A 16 -1.46 1.46 7.75
N GLY A 17 -0.43 1.93 7.05
CA GLY A 17 0.74 2.55 7.68
C GLY A 17 1.66 1.56 8.40
N GLU A 18 1.54 0.26 8.13
CA GLU A 18 2.41 -0.77 8.71
C GLU A 18 3.59 -1.14 7.79
N ASP A 19 4.65 -1.71 8.38
CA ASP A 19 5.80 -2.22 7.65
C ASP A 19 5.39 -3.17 6.52
N LEU A 20 5.96 -2.93 5.35
CA LEU A 20 5.79 -3.85 4.25
C LEU A 20 6.59 -5.14 4.51
N PRO A 21 5.95 -6.32 4.39
CA PRO A 21 6.65 -7.59 4.50
C PRO A 21 7.56 -7.78 3.27
N LYS A 22 8.39 -8.83 3.27
CA LYS A 22 9.26 -9.16 2.12
C LYS A 22 8.50 -9.27 0.79
N ILE A 23 7.23 -9.66 0.83
CA ILE A 23 6.36 -9.74 -0.33
C ILE A 23 5.41 -8.56 -0.29
N THR A 24 5.70 -7.54 -1.08
CA THR A 24 4.87 -6.35 -1.19
C THR A 24 3.99 -6.42 -2.43
N TYR A 25 2.88 -5.70 -2.37
CA TYR A 25 1.96 -5.57 -3.48
C TYR A 25 2.04 -4.14 -3.99
N GLN A 26 2.45 -3.95 -5.24
CA GLN A 26 2.48 -2.63 -5.86
C GLN A 26 1.27 -2.48 -6.80
N SER A 27 0.59 -1.33 -6.70
CA SER A 27 -0.42 -0.92 -7.67
C SER A 27 -0.21 0.51 -8.07
N GLU A 28 -0.16 0.74 -9.38
CA GLU A 28 0.15 2.03 -9.98
C GLU A 28 1.48 2.57 -9.43
N ASP A 29 1.43 3.41 -8.41
CA ASP A 29 2.60 4.03 -7.74
C ASP A 29 2.56 3.86 -6.21
N LYS A 30 1.79 2.89 -5.71
CA LYS A 30 1.56 2.69 -4.26
C LYS A 30 1.86 1.26 -3.84
N SER A 31 2.47 1.14 -2.65
CA SER A 31 2.88 -0.14 -2.07
C SER A 31 1.94 -0.57 -0.92
N PHE A 32 1.63 -1.86 -0.86
CA PHE A 32 0.67 -2.44 0.09
C PHE A 32 1.23 -3.71 0.73
N CYS A 33 0.91 -3.90 2.03
CA CYS A 33 1.44 -5.04 2.81
C CYS A 33 0.77 -6.37 2.46
N CYS A 34 -0.44 -6.35 1.88
CA CYS A 34 -1.17 -7.55 1.51
C CYS A 34 -2.11 -7.30 0.33
N ALA A 35 -2.53 -8.39 -0.32
CA ALA A 35 -3.52 -8.36 -1.39
C ALA A 35 -4.87 -7.77 -0.93
N GLY A 36 -5.19 -7.82 0.37
CA GLY A 36 -6.38 -7.19 0.94
C GLY A 36 -6.32 -5.67 0.89
N CYS A 37 -5.21 -5.08 1.33
CA CYS A 37 -4.97 -3.62 1.24
C CYS A 37 -4.98 -3.14 -0.21
N LEU A 38 -4.36 -3.91 -1.10
CA LEU A 38 -4.41 -3.68 -2.55
C LEU A 38 -5.84 -3.76 -3.09
N GLY A 39 -6.60 -4.79 -2.71
CA GLY A 39 -7.97 -5.01 -3.16
C GLY A 39 -8.89 -3.88 -2.74
N VAL A 40 -8.80 -3.43 -1.48
CA VAL A 40 -9.55 -2.25 -0.99
C VAL A 40 -9.16 -1.01 -1.78
N PHE A 41 -7.87 -0.75 -1.99
CA PHE A 41 -7.43 0.38 -2.80
C PHE A 41 -7.96 0.30 -4.24
N LYS A 42 -7.91 -0.88 -4.87
CA LYS A 42 -8.40 -1.10 -6.22
C LYS A 42 -9.91 -0.88 -6.31
N ILE A 43 -10.68 -1.41 -5.37
CA ILE A 43 -12.13 -1.18 -5.28
C ILE A 43 -12.43 0.32 -5.13
N LEU A 44 -11.71 1.03 -4.26
CA LEU A 44 -11.88 2.47 -4.07
C LEU A 44 -11.49 3.28 -5.32
N SER A 45 -10.38 2.91 -5.97
CA SER A 45 -9.86 3.54 -7.18
C SER A 45 -10.78 3.32 -8.38
N GLU A 46 -11.24 2.08 -8.61
CA GLU A 46 -12.18 1.72 -9.68
C GLU A 46 -13.51 2.45 -9.52
N ASN A 47 -13.97 2.68 -8.29
CA ASN A 47 -15.19 3.44 -8.03
C ASN A 47 -14.99 4.97 -8.08
N ASN A 48 -13.79 5.49 -8.39
CA ASN A 48 -13.44 6.91 -8.29
C ASN A 48 -13.74 7.51 -6.89
N LEU A 49 -13.84 6.64 -5.87
CA LEU A 49 -14.13 6.97 -4.48
C LEU A 49 -12.85 7.20 -3.66
N CYS A 50 -11.69 7.32 -4.32
CA CYS A 50 -10.46 7.81 -3.69
C CYS A 50 -10.68 9.15 -2.96
N ASN A 51 -11.70 9.93 -3.37
CA ASN A 51 -12.10 11.19 -2.75
C ASN A 51 -13.25 11.08 -1.74
N TYR A 52 -13.73 9.88 -1.39
CA TYR A 52 -14.87 9.73 -0.48
C TYR A 52 -14.56 10.21 0.95
N TYR A 53 -13.29 10.29 1.31
CA TYR A 53 -12.83 10.91 2.57
C TYR A 53 -12.59 12.43 2.48
N ALA A 54 -12.70 13.06 1.30
CA ALA A 54 -12.54 14.51 1.17
C ALA A 54 -13.81 15.31 1.55
N TYR A 55 -14.96 14.64 1.73
CA TYR A 55 -16.26 15.27 2.00
C TYR A 55 -16.82 15.00 3.41
N ASN A 56 -15.95 14.91 4.42
CA ASN A 56 -16.39 15.05 5.82
C ASN A 56 -15.63 16.16 6.55
N SER A 57 -15.52 17.32 5.90
CA SER A 57 -15.27 18.60 6.56
C SER A 57 -16.60 19.36 6.61
N ALA A 58 -17.41 19.04 7.62
CA ALA A 58 -18.51 19.87 8.09
C ALA A 58 -18.14 20.37 9.50
#